data_AF-A0A1S8B2K3-F1
#
_entry.id   AF-A0A1S8B2K3-F1
#
_cell.length_a   1.000
_cell.length_b   1.000
_cell.length_c   1.000
_cell.angle_alpha   90.00
_cell.angle_beta   90.00
_cell.angle_gamma   90.00
#
_symmetry.space_group_name_H-M   'P 1'
#
loop_
_entity.id
_entity.type
_entity.pdbx_description
1 polymer ?
#
loop_
_entity_poly.entity_id
_entity_poly.type
_entity_poly.pdbx_seq_one_letter_code
_entity_poly.pdbx_strand_id
1 'polypeptide(L)'
;MIGIYIAGGISGAHLNPAISIMLWIYRGFPLRKVPPYVFVQVLGAFIAALIAFGVYKTQIIKFGGADLAVSGTANAFLTGPRNSDVGVGTAFFTEFVATSILAVAVLALGDDTNAPPGAGMSAFIMGLIVTVESNAFSNNTGCAMNPSRDFGPRLALLALGYGNAGFTSGYWAYGPWAAAISGAVVGGALYDIAIFVGGESPINYPRSRIKRAHVKWRRKWAGRLKLDKVRKRKVGGRPQGKA
;
A
#
# COMPACT_ATOMS: atom_id res chain seq x y z
N MET A 1 10.75 10.90 -5.99
CA MET A 1 11.86 11.68 -5.38
C MET A 1 11.37 12.93 -4.66
N ILE A 2 11.01 14.03 -5.34
CA ILE A 2 10.72 15.32 -4.69
C ILE A 2 9.63 15.24 -3.62
N GLY A 3 8.53 14.52 -3.88
CA GLY A 3 7.49 14.30 -2.87
C GLY A 3 7.99 13.62 -1.59
N ILE A 4 8.99 12.73 -1.70
CA ILE A 4 9.62 12.07 -0.54
C ILE A 4 10.44 13.08 0.25
N TYR A 5 11.21 13.95 -0.42
CA TYR A 5 11.95 15.01 0.28
C TYR A 5 11.02 16.02 0.97
N ILE A 6 9.88 16.36 0.36
CA ILE A 6 8.91 17.31 0.95
C ILE A 6 8.23 16.72 2.18
N ALA A 7 7.74 15.48 2.09
CA ALA A 7 6.86 14.91 3.12
C ALA A 7 7.56 13.94 4.09
N GLY A 8 8.81 13.57 3.81
CA GLY A 8 9.53 12.47 4.47
C GLY A 8 9.73 12.69 5.96
N GLY A 9 10.18 13.89 6.35
CA GLY A 9 10.47 14.21 7.76
C GLY A 9 9.25 14.21 8.70
N ILE A 10 8.03 14.33 8.16
CA ILE A 10 6.80 14.40 8.96
C ILE A 10 6.00 13.10 8.88
N SER A 11 5.81 12.57 7.68
CA SER A 11 4.88 11.46 7.41
C SER A 11 5.57 10.16 7.02
N GLY A 12 6.90 10.15 6.87
CA GLY A 12 7.64 9.07 6.20
C GLY A 12 7.38 9.01 4.69
N ALA A 13 6.58 9.94 4.14
CA ALA A 13 6.25 10.05 2.73
C ALA A 13 5.80 8.74 2.07
N HIS A 14 4.84 8.04 2.69
CA HIS A 14 4.29 6.80 2.13
C HIS A 14 3.80 6.99 0.68
N LEU A 15 3.03 8.08 0.45
CA LEU A 15 2.52 8.53 -0.85
C LEU A 15 1.81 7.46 -1.71
N ASN A 16 1.49 6.31 -1.10
CA ASN A 16 0.97 5.11 -1.75
C ASN A 16 0.18 4.28 -0.70
N PRO A 17 -1.10 4.00 -0.94
CA PRO A 17 -1.91 3.15 -0.06
C PRO A 17 -1.33 1.74 0.11
N ALA A 18 -0.78 1.13 -0.93
CA ALA A 18 -0.17 -0.20 -0.87
C ALA A 18 1.05 -0.22 0.08
N ILE A 19 1.89 0.81 0.00
CA ILE A 19 3.04 0.97 0.92
C ILE A 19 2.57 1.24 2.36
N SER A 20 1.52 2.04 2.55
CA SER A 20 0.97 2.30 3.89
C SER A 20 0.45 1.03 4.57
N ILE A 21 -0.20 0.16 3.81
CA ILE A 21 -0.69 -1.15 4.28
C ILE A 21 0.49 -2.09 4.57
N MET A 22 1.46 -2.16 3.67
CA MET A 22 2.66 -2.98 3.82
C MET A 22 3.47 -2.57 5.07
N LEU A 23 3.68 -1.27 5.29
CA LEU A 23 4.36 -0.76 6.50
C LEU A 23 3.56 -1.00 7.78
N TRP A 24 2.22 -1.04 7.71
CA TRP A 24 1.40 -1.43 8.85
C TRP A 24 1.64 -2.89 9.23
N ILE A 25 1.75 -3.78 8.23
CA ILE A 25 1.97 -5.20 8.44
C ILE A 25 3.38 -5.47 8.95
N TYR A 26 4.42 -4.93 8.30
CA TYR A 26 5.81 -5.36 8.50
C TYR A 26 6.67 -4.43 9.36
N ARG A 27 6.30 -3.16 9.52
CA ARG A 27 7.12 -2.14 10.22
C ARG A 27 6.36 -1.39 11.32
N GLY A 28 5.20 -1.92 11.74
CA GLY A 28 4.46 -1.43 12.89
C GLY A 28 3.77 -0.08 12.69
N PHE A 29 3.58 0.37 11.44
CA PHE A 29 2.82 1.60 11.18
C PHE A 29 1.40 1.48 11.76
N PRO A 30 0.88 2.48 12.51
CA PRO A 30 -0.40 2.31 13.22
C PRO A 30 -1.58 2.12 12.26
N LEU A 31 -2.34 1.02 12.39
CA LEU A 31 -3.52 0.74 11.56
C LEU A 31 -4.52 1.91 11.51
N ARG A 32 -4.73 2.57 12.66
CA ARG A 32 -5.61 3.75 12.76
C ARG A 32 -5.20 4.93 11.87
N LYS A 33 -3.93 5.00 11.45
CA LYS A 33 -3.42 6.02 10.53
C LYS A 33 -3.54 5.60 9.05
N VAL A 34 -3.79 4.33 8.75
CA VAL A 34 -3.90 3.85 7.36
C VAL A 34 -5.08 4.53 6.63
N PRO A 35 -6.34 4.52 7.13
CA PRO A 35 -7.44 5.18 6.42
C PRO A 35 -7.22 6.68 6.14
N PRO A 36 -6.80 7.53 7.10
CA PRO A 36 -6.55 8.93 6.79
C PRO A 36 -5.36 9.12 5.83
N TYR A 37 -4.33 8.27 5.86
CA TYR A 37 -3.24 8.30 4.87
C TYR A 37 -3.76 8.02 3.46
N VAL A 38 -4.56 6.96 3.29
CA VAL A 38 -5.16 6.61 1.99
C VAL A 38 -6.04 7.75 1.49
N PHE A 39 -6.87 8.33 2.35
CA PHE A 39 -7.75 9.44 1.98
C PHE A 39 -6.96 10.66 1.46
N VAL A 40 -5.95 11.14 2.21
CA VAL A 40 -5.17 12.32 1.78
C VAL A 40 -4.30 12.03 0.57
N GLN A 41 -3.84 10.79 0.38
CA GLN A 41 -3.11 10.38 -0.83
C GLN A 41 -3.99 10.41 -2.07
N VAL A 42 -5.22 9.87 -1.98
CA VAL A 42 -6.21 9.94 -3.06
C VAL A 42 -6.62 11.38 -3.35
N LEU A 43 -6.90 12.18 -2.31
CA LEU A 43 -7.27 13.59 -2.46
C LEU A 43 -6.13 14.40 -3.10
N GLY A 44 -4.89 14.18 -2.67
CA GLY A 44 -3.72 14.83 -3.28
C GLY A 44 -3.57 14.48 -4.75
N ALA A 45 -3.74 13.21 -5.12
CA ALA A 45 -3.67 12.76 -6.52
C ALA A 45 -4.84 13.30 -7.37
N PHE A 46 -6.04 13.41 -6.80
CA PHE A 46 -7.20 14.05 -7.43
C PHE A 46 -6.92 15.52 -7.73
N ILE A 47 -6.45 16.29 -6.74
CA ILE A 47 -6.12 17.71 -6.91
C ILE A 47 -4.98 17.89 -7.93
N ALA A 48 -3.95 17.04 -7.87
CA ALA A 48 -2.85 17.07 -8.83
C ALA A 48 -3.32 16.86 -10.27
N ALA A 49 -4.29 15.96 -10.50
CA ALA A 49 -4.88 15.76 -11.82
C ALA A 49 -5.68 16.98 -12.30
N LEU A 50 -6.43 17.65 -11.42
CA LEU A 50 -7.12 18.91 -11.77
C LEU A 50 -6.13 20.01 -12.14
N ILE A 51 -5.03 20.15 -11.38
CA ILE A 51 -3.97 21.11 -11.68
C ILE A 51 -3.33 20.78 -13.03
N ALA A 52 -2.96 19.52 -13.28
CA ALA A 52 -2.39 19.10 -14.54
C ALA A 52 -3.33 19.37 -15.72
N PHE A 53 -4.63 19.08 -15.58
CA PHE A 53 -5.62 19.45 -16.59
C PHE A 53 -5.65 20.96 -16.81
N GLY A 54 -5.62 21.77 -15.76
CA GLY A 54 -5.58 23.23 -15.87
C GLY A 54 -4.36 23.75 -16.63
N VAL A 55 -3.17 23.20 -16.35
CA VAL A 55 -1.92 23.55 -17.03
C VAL A 55 -1.97 23.22 -18.52
N TYR A 56 -2.56 22.09 -18.90
CA TYR A 56 -2.63 21.61 -20.29
C TYR A 56 -4.00 21.81 -20.95
N LYS A 57 -4.87 22.66 -20.37
CA LYS A 57 -6.29 22.76 -20.74
C LYS A 57 -6.47 23.02 -22.23
N THR A 58 -5.73 23.99 -22.78
CA THR A 58 -5.87 24.39 -24.20
C THR A 58 -5.52 23.23 -25.13
N GLN A 59 -4.45 22.51 -24.84
CA GLN A 59 -3.98 21.37 -25.63
C GLN A 59 -4.96 20.19 -25.51
N ILE A 60 -5.44 19.92 -24.29
CA ILE A 60 -6.40 18.84 -24.02
C ILE A 60 -7.72 19.11 -24.74
N ILE A 61 -8.26 20.33 -24.69
CA ILE A 61 -9.52 20.67 -25.38
C ILE A 61 -9.32 20.63 -26.90
N LYS A 62 -8.21 21.19 -27.40
CA LYS A 62 -7.92 21.21 -28.84
C LYS A 62 -7.78 19.81 -29.43
N PHE A 63 -7.07 18.91 -28.75
CA PHE A 63 -6.93 17.51 -29.19
C PHE A 63 -8.17 16.68 -28.85
N GLY A 64 -8.83 17.02 -27.76
CA GLY A 64 -10.03 16.41 -27.22
C GLY A 64 -11.24 16.46 -28.17
N GLY A 65 -11.36 17.55 -28.91
CA GLY A 65 -12.48 17.76 -29.82
C GLY A 65 -13.81 17.87 -29.06
N ALA A 66 -14.88 17.33 -29.65
CA ALA A 66 -16.24 17.46 -29.12
C ALA A 66 -16.52 16.58 -27.90
N ASP A 67 -15.80 15.47 -27.74
CA ASP A 67 -15.98 14.53 -26.63
C ASP A 67 -14.64 14.07 -26.05
N LEU A 68 -14.34 14.59 -24.85
CA LEU A 68 -13.12 14.26 -24.13
C LEU A 68 -13.03 12.77 -23.77
N ALA A 69 -14.17 12.10 -23.55
CA ALA A 69 -14.22 10.70 -23.13
C ALA A 69 -13.63 9.74 -24.18
N VAL A 70 -13.77 10.06 -25.47
CA VAL A 70 -13.34 9.21 -26.60
C VAL A 70 -12.01 9.68 -27.20
N SER A 71 -11.60 10.91 -26.92
CA SER A 71 -10.42 11.57 -27.50
C SER A 71 -9.04 10.95 -27.21
N GLY A 72 -8.97 9.94 -26.33
CA GLY A 72 -7.70 9.35 -25.88
C GLY A 72 -6.88 10.21 -24.92
N THR A 73 -7.26 11.47 -24.66
CA THR A 73 -6.56 12.38 -23.73
C THR A 73 -6.57 11.88 -22.28
N ALA A 74 -7.54 11.02 -21.92
CA ALA A 74 -7.59 10.36 -20.61
C ALA A 74 -6.32 9.53 -20.30
N ASN A 75 -5.65 8.99 -21.32
CA ASN A 75 -4.43 8.19 -21.16
C ASN A 75 -3.24 8.97 -20.58
N ALA A 76 -3.29 10.31 -20.59
CA ALA A 76 -2.28 11.15 -19.93
C ALA A 76 -2.40 11.11 -18.39
N PHE A 77 -3.57 10.73 -17.88
CA PHE A 77 -3.87 10.70 -16.45
C PHE A 77 -3.95 9.28 -15.90
N LEU A 78 -4.50 8.36 -16.70
CA LEU A 78 -4.88 7.02 -16.27
C LEU A 78 -3.86 5.95 -16.65
N THR A 79 -3.91 4.85 -15.91
CA THR A 79 -3.26 3.58 -16.29
C THR A 79 -4.32 2.58 -16.78
N GLY A 80 -3.89 1.53 -17.47
CA GLY A 80 -4.76 0.55 -18.10
C GLY A 80 -4.01 -0.36 -19.06
N PRO A 81 -4.59 -1.52 -19.42
CA PRO A 81 -4.04 -2.39 -20.47
C PRO A 81 -3.80 -1.59 -21.75
N ARG A 82 -2.56 -1.59 -22.26
CA ARG A 82 -2.15 -0.71 -23.37
C ARG A 82 -2.47 -1.26 -24.74
N ASN A 83 -2.68 -2.56 -24.87
CA ASN A 83 -3.08 -3.23 -26.11
C ASN A 83 -4.10 -4.35 -25.81
N SER A 84 -4.73 -4.86 -26.87
CA SER A 84 -5.74 -5.93 -26.79
C SER A 84 -5.20 -7.26 -26.28
N ASP A 85 -3.88 -7.46 -26.38
CA ASP A 85 -3.23 -8.72 -26.04
C ASP A 85 -2.94 -8.84 -24.53
N VAL A 86 -2.98 -7.72 -23.81
CA VAL A 86 -2.83 -7.67 -22.35
C VAL A 86 -4.14 -8.09 -21.69
N GLY A 87 -4.29 -9.40 -21.50
CA GLY A 87 -5.38 -9.99 -20.75
C GLY A 87 -5.36 -9.63 -19.25
N VAL A 88 -6.47 -9.90 -18.56
CA VAL A 88 -6.66 -9.59 -17.13
C VAL A 88 -5.55 -10.19 -16.26
N GLY A 89 -5.17 -11.45 -16.50
CA GLY A 89 -4.09 -12.12 -15.76
C GLY A 89 -2.74 -11.43 -15.92
N THR A 90 -2.37 -11.07 -17.16
CA THR A 90 -1.13 -10.36 -17.47
C THR A 90 -1.12 -8.97 -16.83
N ALA A 91 -2.23 -8.23 -16.92
CA ALA A 91 -2.37 -6.91 -16.30
C ALA A 91 -2.22 -6.97 -14.77
N PHE A 92 -2.93 -7.91 -14.13
CA PHE A 92 -2.83 -8.14 -12.70
C PHE A 92 -1.40 -8.49 -12.29
N PHE A 93 -0.78 -9.47 -12.97
CA PHE A 93 0.55 -9.93 -12.63
C PHE A 93 1.62 -8.86 -12.85
N THR A 94 1.46 -8.02 -13.88
CA THR A 94 2.33 -6.86 -14.12
C THR A 94 2.32 -5.91 -12.93
N GLU A 95 1.15 -5.46 -12.49
CA GLU A 95 1.01 -4.54 -11.34
C GLU A 95 1.47 -5.20 -10.03
N PHE A 96 1.22 -6.50 -9.87
CA PHE A 96 1.63 -7.28 -8.72
C PHE A 96 3.17 -7.36 -8.62
N VAL A 97 3.85 -7.73 -9.71
CA VAL A 97 5.31 -7.87 -9.72
C VAL A 97 6.00 -6.52 -9.54
N ALA A 98 5.56 -5.49 -10.27
CA ALA A 98 6.10 -4.15 -10.13
C ALA A 98 5.94 -3.65 -8.68
N THR A 99 4.76 -3.78 -8.09
CA THR A 99 4.57 -3.32 -6.70
C THR A 99 5.32 -4.18 -5.68
N SER A 100 5.58 -5.46 -5.96
CA SER A 100 6.39 -6.33 -5.11
C SER A 100 7.85 -5.86 -5.07
N ILE A 101 8.43 -5.55 -6.23
CA ILE A 101 9.80 -5.02 -6.35
C ILE A 101 9.89 -3.66 -5.64
N LEU A 102 8.94 -2.76 -5.89
CA LEU A 102 8.84 -1.48 -5.20
C LEU A 102 8.81 -1.66 -3.67
N ALA A 103 8.00 -2.59 -3.15
CA ALA A 103 7.87 -2.83 -1.72
C ALA A 103 9.16 -3.40 -1.10
N VAL A 104 9.82 -4.34 -1.77
CA VAL A 104 11.14 -4.84 -1.37
C VAL A 104 12.13 -3.69 -1.26
N ALA A 105 12.17 -2.82 -2.28
CA ALA A 105 13.11 -1.70 -2.28
C ALA A 105 12.80 -0.67 -1.18
N VAL A 106 11.53 -0.37 -0.91
CA VAL A 106 11.13 0.50 0.22
C VAL A 106 11.65 -0.06 1.55
N LEU A 107 11.48 -1.36 1.79
CA LEU A 107 11.95 -1.98 3.02
C LEU A 107 13.47 -2.03 3.09
N ALA A 108 14.15 -2.37 2.00
CA ALA A 108 15.60 -2.43 1.93
C ALA A 108 16.28 -1.07 2.20
N LEU A 109 15.73 0.02 1.65
CA LEU A 109 16.28 1.35 1.85
C LEU A 109 15.98 1.96 3.22
N GLY A 110 14.99 1.41 3.94
CA GLY A 110 14.65 1.80 5.31
C GLY A 110 15.22 0.87 6.38
N ASP A 111 16.06 -0.10 5.99
CA ASP A 111 16.64 -1.09 6.89
C ASP A 111 18.07 -0.71 7.26
N ASP A 112 18.23 -0.16 8.46
CA ASP A 112 19.54 0.22 9.01
C ASP A 112 20.47 -0.98 9.30
N THR A 113 19.94 -2.21 9.27
CA THR A 113 20.73 -3.44 9.46
C THR A 113 21.24 -4.05 8.16
N ASN A 114 20.82 -3.51 7.02
CA ASN A 114 21.35 -3.81 5.70
C ASN A 114 22.43 -2.78 5.33
N ALA A 115 22.58 -2.45 4.05
CA ALA A 115 23.42 -1.37 3.54
C ALA A 115 22.57 -0.23 2.96
N PRO A 116 21.84 0.54 3.81
CA PRO A 116 21.06 1.67 3.31
C PRO A 116 22.01 2.72 2.72
N PRO A 117 21.57 3.46 1.70
CA PRO A 117 22.40 4.48 1.08
C PRO A 117 22.65 5.63 2.05
N GLY A 118 23.69 6.44 1.78
CA GLY A 118 24.05 7.58 2.63
C GLY A 118 22.90 8.56 2.89
N ALA A 119 23.04 9.38 3.94
CA ALA A 119 21.98 10.28 4.40
C ALA A 119 21.36 11.11 3.26
N GLY A 120 20.04 11.06 3.14
CA GLY A 120 19.28 11.77 2.10
C GLY A 120 19.24 11.09 0.72
N MET A 121 19.97 10.00 0.49
CA MET A 121 19.99 9.33 -0.83
C MET A 121 18.80 8.41 -1.08
N SER A 122 18.08 7.97 -0.04
CA SER A 122 16.95 7.04 -0.19
C SER A 122 15.86 7.58 -1.11
N ALA A 123 15.55 8.89 -1.05
CA ALA A 123 14.55 9.49 -1.92
C ALA A 123 14.98 9.57 -3.40
N PHE A 124 16.28 9.76 -3.65
CA PHE A 124 16.87 9.75 -5.00
C PHE A 124 16.83 8.33 -5.58
N ILE A 125 17.31 7.34 -4.83
CA ILE A 125 17.32 5.94 -5.27
C ILE A 125 15.90 5.42 -5.48
N MET A 126 14.95 5.76 -4.60
CA MET A 126 13.53 5.45 -4.84
C MET A 126 13.00 6.09 -6.12
N GLY A 127 13.46 7.29 -6.48
CA GLY A 127 13.14 7.92 -7.77
C GLY A 127 13.69 7.13 -8.96
N LEU A 128 14.92 6.62 -8.87
CA LEU A 128 15.52 5.78 -9.90
C LEU A 128 14.80 4.44 -10.05
N ILE A 129 14.46 3.78 -8.95
CA ILE A 129 13.69 2.53 -8.96
C ILE A 129 12.37 2.71 -9.69
N VAL A 130 11.56 3.70 -9.29
CA VAL A 130 10.27 3.97 -9.95
C VAL A 130 10.46 4.30 -11.44
N THR A 131 11.54 4.99 -11.82
CA THR A 131 11.86 5.25 -13.23
C THR A 131 12.15 3.96 -13.99
N VAL A 132 13.00 3.08 -13.45
CA VAL A 132 13.35 1.81 -14.08
C VAL A 132 12.12 0.89 -14.18
N GLU A 133 11.32 0.80 -13.12
CA GLU A 133 10.07 0.03 -13.13
C GLU A 133 9.07 0.58 -14.14
N SER A 134 8.96 1.90 -14.26
CA SER A 134 8.11 2.52 -15.28
C SER A 134 8.59 2.12 -16.67
N ASN A 135 9.88 2.14 -16.95
CA ASN A 135 10.41 1.73 -18.26
C ASN A 135 10.21 0.23 -18.53
N ALA A 136 10.28 -0.62 -17.50
CA ALA A 136 10.14 -2.06 -17.65
C ALA A 136 8.69 -2.54 -17.80
N PHE A 137 7.75 -1.97 -17.04
CA PHE A 137 6.38 -2.51 -16.92
C PHE A 137 5.31 -1.67 -17.62
N SER A 138 5.60 -0.42 -18.01
CA SER A 138 4.57 0.48 -18.56
C SER A 138 3.96 -0.01 -19.87
N ASN A 139 4.68 -0.83 -20.66
CA ASN A 139 4.16 -1.31 -21.92
C ASN A 139 2.90 -2.18 -21.76
N ASN A 140 2.74 -2.87 -20.64
CA ASN A 140 1.54 -3.68 -20.40
C ASN A 140 0.39 -2.85 -19.84
N THR A 141 0.65 -2.06 -18.78
CA THR A 141 -0.40 -1.43 -17.97
C THR A 141 -0.22 0.06 -17.71
N GLY A 142 0.93 0.64 -18.06
CA GLY A 142 1.33 1.98 -17.62
C GLY A 142 1.91 2.05 -16.20
N CYS A 143 2.16 0.89 -15.56
CA CYS A 143 2.88 0.75 -14.29
C CYS A 143 2.32 1.64 -13.17
N ALA A 144 1.11 1.33 -12.71
CA ALA A 144 0.42 2.14 -11.70
C ALA A 144 1.12 2.06 -10.34
N MET A 145 1.37 0.84 -9.86
CA MET A 145 2.01 0.47 -8.57
C MET A 145 1.41 1.09 -7.30
N ASN A 146 0.41 1.95 -7.45
CA ASN A 146 -0.06 2.87 -6.43
C ASN A 146 -1.55 3.14 -6.64
N PRO A 147 -2.40 2.66 -5.72
CA PRO A 147 -3.84 2.86 -5.82
C PRO A 147 -4.27 4.33 -5.93
N SER A 148 -3.63 5.25 -5.20
CA SER A 148 -4.02 6.67 -5.23
C SER A 148 -3.58 7.37 -6.51
N ARG A 149 -2.41 6.99 -7.07
CA ARG A 149 -1.87 7.53 -8.33
C ARG A 149 -2.76 7.26 -9.53
N ASP A 150 -3.62 6.25 -9.44
CA ASP A 150 -4.55 5.89 -10.51
C ASP A 150 -5.99 6.30 -10.16
N PHE A 151 -6.47 6.01 -8.94
CA PHE A 151 -7.85 6.28 -8.55
C PHE A 151 -8.16 7.78 -8.41
N GLY A 152 -7.23 8.58 -7.85
CA GLY A 152 -7.42 10.02 -7.71
C GLY A 152 -7.65 10.71 -9.07
N PRO A 153 -6.78 10.50 -10.07
CA PRO A 153 -7.00 11.01 -11.41
C PRO A 153 -8.29 10.52 -12.09
N ARG A 154 -8.74 9.27 -11.87
CA ARG A 154 -10.03 8.80 -12.40
C ARG A 154 -11.21 9.62 -11.87
N LEU A 155 -11.21 9.90 -10.57
CA LEU A 155 -12.23 10.76 -9.96
C LEU A 155 -12.17 12.19 -10.52
N ALA A 156 -10.97 12.71 -10.77
CA ALA A 156 -10.79 14.04 -11.35
C ALA A 156 -11.35 14.11 -12.78
N LEU A 157 -11.07 13.10 -13.61
CA LEU A 157 -11.61 13.03 -14.97
C LEU A 157 -13.13 12.93 -14.98
N LEU A 158 -13.73 12.17 -14.05
CA LEU A 158 -15.18 12.12 -13.88
C LEU A 158 -15.76 13.52 -13.62
N ALA A 159 -15.11 14.31 -12.77
CA ALA A 159 -15.51 15.70 -12.49
C ALA A 159 -15.26 16.67 -13.66
N LEU A 160 -14.27 16.39 -14.49
CA LEU A 160 -13.88 17.22 -15.65
C LEU A 160 -14.70 16.94 -16.91
N GLY A 161 -15.72 16.07 -16.83
CA GLY A 161 -16.62 15.80 -17.96
C GLY A 161 -16.16 14.69 -18.90
N TYR A 162 -15.22 13.83 -18.49
CA TYR A 162 -14.87 12.61 -19.24
C TYR A 162 -15.91 11.49 -19.11
N GLY A 163 -17.03 11.76 -18.43
CA GLY A 163 -18.04 10.76 -18.11
C GLY A 163 -17.44 9.55 -17.38
N ASN A 164 -17.95 8.35 -17.68
CA ASN A 164 -17.51 7.13 -17.03
C ASN A 164 -16.26 6.49 -17.66
N ALA A 165 -15.53 7.18 -18.55
CA ALA A 165 -14.42 6.60 -19.31
C ALA A 165 -13.37 5.91 -18.42
N GLY A 166 -13.08 6.50 -17.25
CA GLY A 166 -12.14 5.95 -16.27
C GLY A 166 -12.64 4.73 -15.49
N PHE A 167 -13.91 4.35 -15.57
CA PHE A 167 -14.48 3.24 -14.77
C PHE A 167 -15.24 2.20 -15.62
N THR A 168 -15.11 2.27 -16.94
CA THR A 168 -15.71 1.30 -17.87
C THR A 168 -15.14 -0.11 -17.72
N SER A 169 -13.85 -0.22 -17.41
CA SER A 169 -13.16 -1.49 -17.14
C SER A 169 -12.98 -1.72 -15.64
N GLY A 170 -13.04 -2.98 -15.20
CA GLY A 170 -12.69 -3.37 -13.82
C GLY A 170 -11.21 -3.19 -13.46
N TYR A 171 -10.36 -2.80 -14.42
CA TYR A 171 -8.91 -2.67 -14.24
C TYR A 171 -8.53 -1.79 -13.06
N TRP A 172 -9.23 -0.67 -12.84
CA TRP A 172 -8.95 0.23 -11.73
C TRP A 172 -9.00 -0.50 -10.37
N ALA A 173 -9.85 -1.52 -10.23
CA ALA A 173 -9.99 -2.28 -8.99
C ALA A 173 -9.01 -3.46 -8.90
N TYR A 174 -8.89 -4.28 -9.95
CA TYR A 174 -8.05 -5.47 -9.86
C TYR A 174 -6.56 -5.19 -10.06
N GLY A 175 -6.18 -4.17 -10.83
CA GLY A 175 -4.79 -3.81 -11.10
C GLY A 175 -4.23 -2.88 -10.01
N PRO A 176 -4.47 -1.56 -10.08
CA PRO A 176 -3.87 -0.60 -9.16
C PRO A 176 -4.26 -0.78 -7.70
N TRP A 177 -5.40 -1.40 -7.38
CA TRP A 177 -5.78 -1.71 -5.99
C TRP A 177 -5.40 -3.14 -5.59
N ALA A 178 -6.06 -4.16 -6.14
CA ALA A 178 -5.88 -5.53 -5.66
C ALA A 178 -4.47 -6.07 -5.94
N ALA A 179 -3.97 -5.97 -7.18
CA ALA A 179 -2.62 -6.42 -7.53
C ALA A 179 -1.54 -5.60 -6.83
N ALA A 180 -1.67 -4.26 -6.77
CA ALA A 180 -0.65 -3.45 -6.10
C ALA A 180 -0.58 -3.73 -4.59
N ILE A 181 -1.73 -3.83 -3.90
CA ILE A 181 -1.76 -4.13 -2.46
C ILE A 181 -1.21 -5.53 -2.20
N SER A 182 -1.69 -6.54 -2.94
CA SER A 182 -1.19 -7.91 -2.77
C SER A 182 0.30 -8.02 -3.11
N GLY A 183 0.76 -7.33 -4.15
CA GLY A 183 2.17 -7.22 -4.53
C GLY A 183 3.00 -6.59 -3.41
N ALA A 184 2.56 -5.46 -2.84
CA ALA A 184 3.28 -4.84 -1.72
C ALA A 184 3.36 -5.77 -0.50
N VAL A 185 2.28 -6.48 -0.19
CA VAL A 185 2.24 -7.45 0.92
C VAL A 185 3.20 -8.61 0.67
N VAL A 186 3.22 -9.17 -0.54
CA VAL A 186 4.11 -10.28 -0.90
C VAL A 186 5.56 -9.83 -0.99
N GLY A 187 5.85 -8.69 -1.61
CA GLY A 187 7.19 -8.09 -1.62
C GLY A 187 7.72 -7.85 -0.21
N GLY A 188 6.87 -7.35 0.70
CA GLY A 188 7.22 -7.22 2.11
C GLY A 188 7.57 -8.56 2.78
N ALA A 189 6.77 -9.60 2.53
CA ALA A 189 7.08 -10.95 3.02
C ALA A 189 8.39 -11.48 2.45
N LEU A 190 8.64 -11.28 1.15
CA LEU A 190 9.85 -11.75 0.49
C LEU A 190 11.11 -11.13 1.10
N TYR A 191 11.11 -9.80 1.32
CA TYR A 191 12.22 -9.13 1.99
C TYR A 191 12.40 -9.64 3.42
N ASP A 192 11.30 -9.79 4.16
CA ASP A 192 11.36 -10.20 5.56
C ASP A 192 11.79 -11.65 5.77
N ILE A 193 11.45 -12.55 4.83
CA ILE A 193 11.85 -13.96 4.86
C ILE A 193 13.31 -14.13 4.43
N ALA A 194 13.72 -13.45 3.36
CA ALA A 194 14.98 -13.73 2.70
C ALA A 194 16.15 -12.88 3.21
N ILE A 195 15.90 -11.66 3.70
CA ILE A 195 16.95 -10.67 3.98
C ILE A 195 16.85 -10.11 5.40
N PHE A 196 15.66 -9.66 5.82
CA PHE A 196 15.49 -8.92 7.06
C PHE A 196 15.73 -9.78 8.30
N VAL A 197 16.37 -9.22 9.34
CA VAL A 197 16.62 -9.91 10.62
C VAL A 197 15.91 -9.24 11.81
N GLY A 198 15.29 -8.07 11.59
CA GLY A 198 14.65 -7.28 12.65
C GLY A 198 13.43 -7.93 13.30
N GLY A 199 13.33 -7.84 14.63
CA GLY A 199 12.27 -8.46 15.43
C GLY A 199 10.93 -7.70 15.46
N GLU A 200 10.82 -6.59 14.74
CA GLU A 200 9.61 -5.80 14.50
C GLU A 200 8.71 -6.43 13.42
N SER A 201 9.29 -7.23 12.54
CA SER A 201 8.54 -7.97 11.54
C SER A 201 7.65 -9.03 12.22
N PRO A 202 6.40 -9.23 11.75
CA PRO A 202 5.59 -10.35 12.20
C PRO A 202 6.20 -11.71 11.86
N ILE A 203 7.08 -11.78 10.84
CA ILE A 203 7.75 -13.02 10.40
C ILE A 203 8.89 -13.38 11.34
N ASN A 204 9.73 -12.39 11.67
CA ASN A 204 10.93 -12.58 12.50
C ASN A 204 10.70 -12.27 13.99
N TYR A 205 9.44 -12.16 14.42
CA TYR A 205 9.09 -11.77 15.78
C TYR A 205 9.65 -12.75 16.83
N PRO A 206 10.42 -12.29 17.84
CA PRO A 206 11.10 -13.18 18.78
C PRO A 206 10.14 -14.11 19.54
N ARG A 207 10.38 -15.44 19.48
CA ARG A 207 9.53 -16.47 20.13
C ARG A 207 9.31 -16.22 21.63
N SER A 208 10.28 -15.62 22.32
CA SER A 208 10.17 -15.27 23.75
C SER A 208 9.16 -14.14 24.02
N ARG A 209 9.03 -13.16 23.11
CA ARG A 209 7.98 -12.14 23.18
C ARG A 209 6.61 -12.74 22.87
N ILE A 210 6.51 -13.65 21.88
CA ILE A 210 5.25 -14.37 21.57
C ILE A 210 4.73 -15.09 22.81
N LYS A 211 5.58 -15.90 23.48
CA LYS A 211 5.20 -16.61 24.72
C LYS A 211 4.70 -15.65 25.80
N ARG A 212 5.39 -14.52 26.02
CA ARG A 212 4.97 -13.49 27.00
C ARG A 212 3.62 -12.87 26.64
N ALA A 213 3.41 -12.52 25.37
CA ALA A 213 2.15 -11.97 24.89
C ALA A 213 1.00 -12.99 25.06
N HIS A 214 1.24 -14.27 24.73
CA HIS A 214 0.27 -15.34 24.90
C HIS A 214 -0.13 -15.55 26.37
N VAL A 215 0.84 -15.52 27.29
CA VAL A 215 0.58 -15.59 28.75
C VAL A 215 -0.25 -14.39 29.22
N LYS A 216 0.08 -13.18 28.78
CA LYS A 216 -0.66 -11.96 29.13
C LYS A 216 -2.09 -12.00 28.59
N TRP A 217 -2.27 -12.44 27.35
CA TRP A 217 -3.58 -12.63 26.72
C TRP A 217 -4.40 -13.67 27.49
N ARG A 218 -3.82 -14.85 27.80
CA ARG A 218 -4.50 -15.88 28.60
C ARG A 218 -4.93 -15.37 29.98
N ARG A 219 -4.08 -14.64 30.70
CA ARG A 219 -4.44 -14.03 32.01
C ARG A 219 -5.58 -13.02 31.87
N LYS A 220 -5.53 -12.15 30.85
CA LYS A 220 -6.58 -11.17 30.56
C LYS A 220 -7.93 -11.85 30.29
N TRP A 221 -7.93 -12.93 29.51
CA TRP A 221 -9.16 -13.67 29.18
C TRP A 221 -9.64 -14.57 30.31
N ALA A 222 -8.75 -15.17 31.10
CA ALA A 222 -9.13 -15.92 32.30
C ALA A 222 -9.87 -15.04 33.32
N GLY A 223 -9.42 -13.80 33.49
CA GLY A 223 -10.11 -12.80 34.31
C GLY A 223 -11.47 -12.38 33.75
N ARG A 224 -11.58 -12.19 32.42
CA ARG A 224 -12.84 -11.82 31.75
C ARG A 224 -13.88 -12.94 31.76
N LEU A 225 -13.44 -14.20 31.59
CA LEU A 225 -14.31 -15.38 31.57
C LEU A 225 -14.60 -15.93 32.98
N LYS A 226 -14.12 -15.28 34.06
CA LYS A 226 -14.23 -15.74 35.46
C LYS A 226 -13.80 -17.21 35.68
N LEU A 227 -12.93 -17.75 34.82
CA LEU A 227 -12.47 -19.15 34.91
C LEU A 227 -11.72 -19.43 36.22
N ASP A 228 -11.09 -18.40 36.79
CA ASP A 228 -10.42 -18.48 38.10
C ASP A 228 -11.40 -18.67 39.27
N LYS A 229 -12.66 -18.23 39.16
CA LYS A 229 -13.68 -18.46 40.20
C LYS A 229 -14.20 -19.89 40.22
N VAL A 230 -14.29 -20.54 39.06
CA VAL A 230 -14.72 -21.95 38.94
C VAL A 230 -13.66 -22.88 39.52
N ARG A 231 -12.37 -22.58 39.27
CA ARG A 231 -11.26 -23.37 39.81
C ARG A 231 -11.12 -23.23 41.34
N LYS A 232 -11.29 -22.03 41.91
CA LYS A 232 -11.25 -21.84 43.38
C LYS A 232 -12.41 -22.53 44.10
N ARG A 233 -13.62 -22.57 43.51
CA ARG A 233 -14.76 -23.32 44.08
C ARG A 233 -14.54 -24.83 44.13
N LYS A 234 -13.83 -25.42 43.16
CA LYS A 234 -13.54 -26.87 43.15
C LYS A 234 -12.47 -27.30 44.16
N VAL A 235 -11.57 -26.41 44.58
CA VAL A 235 -10.48 -26.75 45.52
C VAL A 235 -10.84 -26.43 46.98
N GLY A 236 -11.76 -25.51 47.25
CA GLY A 236 -12.18 -25.12 48.60
C GLY A 236 -13.30 -25.96 49.24
N GLY A 237 -13.76 -27.02 48.58
CA GLY A 237 -14.87 -27.86 49.06
C GLY A 237 -14.39 -29.14 49.76
N ARG A 238 -13.72 -29.04 50.91
CA ARG A 238 -13.68 -30.14 51.90
C ARG A 238 -14.35 -29.63 53.16
N PRO A 239 -15.50 -30.18 53.57
CA PRO A 239 -16.07 -29.83 54.87
C PRO A 239 -15.16 -30.40 55.96
N GLN A 240 -14.68 -29.52 56.84
CA GLN A 240 -14.23 -29.94 58.17
C GLN A 240 -15.49 -30.28 58.98
N GLY A 241 -15.79 -31.57 59.11
CA GLY A 241 -16.70 -32.09 60.14
C GLY A 241 -15.86 -32.58 61.31
N LYS A 242 -15.96 -31.90 62.45
CA LYS A 242 -15.48 -32.33 63.77
C LYS A 242 -16.64 -32.96 64.55
N ALA A 243 -16.25 -33.86 65.46
CA ALA A 243 -17.01 -34.59 66.49
C ALA A 243 -17.80 -35.80 66.00
#